data_AF-A0A0F6VYM7-F1
#
_entry.id   AF-A0A0F6VYM7-F1
#
_cell.length_a   1.000
_cell.length_b   1.000
_cell.length_c   1.000
_cell.angle_alpha   90.00
_cell.angle_beta   90.00
_cell.angle_gamma   90.00
#
_symmetry.space_group_name_H-M   'P 1'
#
loop_
_entity.id
_entity.type
_entity.pdbx_description
1 polymer ?
#
loop_
_entity_poly.entity_id
_entity_poly.type
_entity_poly.pdbx_seq_one_letter_code
_entity_poly.pdbx_strand_id
1 'polypeptide(L)'
;MRPVQGGAHIEIKSVDEFKFLDSSYAPVLKQLKSVSLRKFYFENRAENATKDGNNMKYRNPKYLSMLNHLRFYLPEMYPNLHKILFLDDDTVVQKDLTALWSMDMDGKVNGAVDTCFGSFHRYADYLNFSHPLIKEKFNPRACAWAFGMNMFDLDAWRQEKCTEQYHYWQELNEDRTLWQLGTLPAGLVTFYSSTKLLDKSWHVLGLGINPSISIDDINKAAVIHFSGDMKPWLDIAMNHYKHLWTKYVDNEMEFVQMCNFGM
;
A
#
# COMPACT_ATOMS: atom_id res chain seq x y z
N MET A 1 -7.96 -15.66 -14.60
CA MET A 1 -8.59 -14.55 -15.34
C MET A 1 -8.85 -15.01 -16.77
N ARG A 2 -10.10 -15.28 -17.14
CA ARG A 2 -10.46 -15.38 -18.57
C ARG A 2 -10.57 -13.94 -19.10
N PRO A 3 -9.85 -13.55 -20.16
CA PRO A 3 -9.94 -12.18 -20.67
C PRO A 3 -11.37 -11.87 -21.09
N VAL A 4 -11.86 -10.68 -20.70
CA VAL A 4 -13.17 -10.18 -21.13
C VAL A 4 -13.14 -10.03 -22.66
N GLN A 5 -14.24 -10.40 -23.33
CA GLN A 5 -14.46 -10.17 -24.76
C GLN A 5 -14.23 -8.67 -25.05
N GLY A 6 -13.09 -8.33 -25.65
CA GLY A 6 -12.59 -6.96 -25.76
C GLY A 6 -11.07 -6.86 -25.81
N GLY A 7 -10.38 -7.90 -25.32
CA GLY A 7 -8.92 -8.01 -25.35
C GLY A 7 -8.26 -7.12 -24.30
N ALA A 8 -7.46 -7.72 -23.43
CA ALA A 8 -6.64 -7.00 -22.45
C ALA A 8 -5.18 -7.40 -22.68
N HIS A 9 -4.27 -6.42 -22.64
CA HIS A 9 -2.86 -6.73 -22.51
C HIS A 9 -2.58 -7.03 -21.05
N ILE A 10 -2.13 -8.26 -20.77
CA ILE A 10 -1.77 -8.69 -19.42
C ILE A 10 -0.28 -8.93 -19.41
N GLU A 11 0.40 -8.25 -18.49
CA GLU A 11 1.82 -8.44 -18.23
C GLU A 11 2.00 -8.80 -16.76
N ILE A 12 2.77 -9.86 -16.51
CA ILE A 12 3.15 -10.29 -15.16
C ILE A 12 4.67 -10.19 -15.09
N LYS A 13 5.17 -9.35 -14.19
CA LYS A 13 6.61 -9.15 -13.97
C LYS A 13 7.02 -9.61 -12.59
N SER A 14 8.19 -10.22 -12.52
CA SER A 14 8.94 -10.45 -11.28
C SER A 14 9.73 -9.21 -10.89
N VAL A 15 10.05 -9.06 -9.59
CA VAL A 15 10.86 -7.93 -9.09
C VAL A 15 12.23 -7.88 -9.77
N ASP A 16 12.83 -9.03 -10.05
CA ASP A 16 14.18 -9.14 -10.61
C ASP A 16 14.28 -8.73 -12.09
N GLU A 17 13.15 -8.52 -12.77
CA GLU A 17 13.11 -7.97 -14.13
C GLU A 17 13.42 -6.46 -14.15
N PHE A 18 13.18 -5.74 -13.06
CA PHE A 18 13.46 -4.31 -12.97
C PHE A 18 14.95 -4.06 -12.70
N LYS A 19 15.77 -4.04 -13.76
CA LYS A 19 17.24 -3.93 -13.63
C LYS A 19 17.75 -2.64 -12.98
N PHE A 20 16.95 -1.58 -12.99
CA PHE A 20 17.27 -0.34 -12.26
C PHE A 20 17.19 -0.53 -10.74
N LEU A 21 16.48 -1.55 -10.27
CA LEU A 21 16.22 -1.79 -8.85
C LEU A 21 17.37 -2.58 -8.22
N ASP A 22 18.46 -1.88 -7.92
CA ASP A 22 19.62 -2.43 -7.20
C ASP A 22 19.99 -1.60 -5.96
N SER A 23 20.99 -2.04 -5.20
CA SER A 23 21.42 -1.34 -3.97
C SER A 23 22.19 -0.04 -4.21
N SER A 24 22.58 0.26 -5.44
CA SER A 24 23.18 1.54 -5.82
C SER A 24 22.11 2.62 -6.03
N TYR A 25 20.90 2.22 -6.44
CA TYR A 25 19.80 3.14 -6.72
C TYR A 25 18.71 3.14 -5.64
N ALA A 26 18.30 1.97 -5.12
CA ALA A 26 17.19 1.86 -4.17
C ALA A 26 17.67 1.84 -2.70
N PRO A 27 17.33 2.86 -1.88
CA PRO A 27 17.80 2.94 -0.49
C PRO A 27 17.37 1.75 0.38
N VAL A 28 16.18 1.19 0.13
CA VAL A 28 15.69 0.02 0.87
C VAL A 28 16.56 -1.22 0.60
N LEU A 29 16.99 -1.44 -0.64
CA LEU A 29 17.91 -2.55 -0.97
C LEU A 29 19.28 -2.35 -0.37
N LYS A 30 19.77 -1.10 -0.32
CA LYS A 30 21.01 -0.73 0.37
C LYS A 30 20.92 -1.05 1.87
N GLN A 31 19.83 -0.65 2.51
CA GLN A 31 19.54 -0.93 3.93
C GLN A 31 19.41 -2.44 4.22
N LEU A 32 18.78 -3.21 3.33
CA LEU A 32 18.67 -4.67 3.45
C LEU A 32 20.02 -5.41 3.39
N LYS A 33 21.02 -4.82 2.74
CA LYS A 33 22.40 -5.33 2.74
C LYS A 33 23.16 -4.99 4.02
N SER A 34 22.66 -4.07 4.85
CA SER A 34 23.30 -3.68 6.11
C SER A 34 23.21 -4.79 7.16
N VAL A 35 24.33 -5.02 7.85
CA VAL A 35 24.47 -6.01 8.94
C VAL A 35 23.54 -5.70 10.11
N SER A 36 23.31 -4.42 10.41
CA SER A 36 22.43 -3.98 11.50
C SER A 36 20.96 -4.34 11.24
N LEU A 37 20.49 -4.23 9.98
CA LEU A 37 19.13 -4.58 9.59
C LEU A 37 18.93 -6.09 9.59
N ARG A 38 19.93 -6.85 9.11
CA ARG A 38 19.90 -8.32 9.18
C ARG A 38 19.77 -8.80 10.62
N LYS A 39 20.52 -8.20 11.55
CA LYS A 39 20.45 -8.51 12.97
C LYS A 39 19.09 -8.18 13.60
N PHE A 40 18.50 -7.03 13.25
CA PHE A 40 17.19 -6.60 13.75
C PHE A 40 16.05 -7.54 13.33
N TYR A 41 16.04 -7.98 12.06
CA TYR A 41 14.95 -8.82 11.52
C TYR A 41 15.17 -10.33 11.67
N PHE A 42 16.42 -10.82 11.57
CA PHE A 42 16.69 -12.26 11.42
C PHE A 42 17.38 -12.91 12.63
N GLU A 43 18.21 -12.21 13.41
CA GLU A 43 19.06 -12.87 14.43
C GLU A 43 18.40 -13.07 15.82
N ASN A 44 17.30 -12.41 16.14
CA ASN A 44 16.67 -12.50 17.47
C ASN A 44 15.46 -13.45 17.56
N ARG A 45 15.44 -14.54 16.78
CA ARG A 45 14.31 -15.50 16.75
C ARG A 45 14.19 -16.37 18.02
N ALA A 46 15.30 -16.77 18.65
CA ALA A 46 15.29 -17.79 19.70
C ALA A 46 15.20 -17.23 21.14
N GLU A 47 15.80 -16.08 21.46
CA GLU A 47 15.94 -15.63 22.85
C GLU A 47 14.81 -14.72 23.36
N ASN A 48 13.99 -14.14 22.48
CA ASN A 48 13.05 -13.07 22.83
C ASN A 48 11.56 -13.43 22.67
N ALA A 49 11.23 -14.70 22.42
CA ALA A 49 9.85 -15.18 22.27
C ALA A 49 9.00 -14.99 23.54
N THR A 50 9.61 -14.63 24.67
CA THR A 50 8.97 -14.53 25.99
C THR A 50 8.79 -13.11 26.51
N LYS A 51 9.28 -12.06 25.82
CA LYS A 51 9.38 -10.71 26.44
C LYS A 51 8.57 -9.55 25.87
N ASP A 52 7.91 -9.66 24.72
CA ASP A 52 6.95 -8.60 24.33
C ASP A 52 6.07 -9.02 23.14
N GLY A 53 4.79 -9.29 23.41
CA GLY A 53 3.80 -9.65 22.39
C GLY A 53 3.55 -8.54 21.36
N ASN A 54 3.80 -7.28 21.72
CA ASN A 54 3.70 -6.16 20.79
C ASN A 54 4.78 -6.26 19.69
N ASN A 55 6.03 -6.59 20.03
CA ASN A 55 7.17 -6.59 19.08
C ASN A 55 7.12 -7.71 18.01
N MET A 56 6.21 -8.69 18.10
CA MET A 56 6.09 -9.75 17.08
C MET A 56 5.56 -9.25 15.73
N LYS A 57 4.67 -8.24 15.72
CA LYS A 57 4.17 -7.62 14.47
C LYS A 57 5.31 -6.94 13.69
N TYR A 58 6.37 -6.54 14.40
CA TYR A 58 7.47 -5.70 13.93
C TYR A 58 8.60 -6.47 13.22
N ARG A 59 8.50 -7.81 13.15
CA ARG A 59 9.50 -8.71 12.53
C ARG A 59 9.00 -9.41 11.26
N ASN A 60 7.84 -9.03 10.72
CA ASN A 60 7.29 -9.67 9.53
C ASN A 60 8.08 -9.25 8.27
N PRO A 61 8.70 -10.19 7.53
CA PRO A 61 9.44 -9.89 6.30
C PRO A 61 8.61 -9.19 5.22
N LYS A 62 7.26 -9.23 5.29
CA LYS A 62 6.38 -8.49 4.38
C LYS A 62 6.66 -6.99 4.36
N TYR A 63 7.11 -6.43 5.48
CA TYR A 63 7.46 -5.00 5.61
C TYR A 63 8.80 -4.65 4.96
N LEU A 64 9.58 -5.66 4.58
CA LEU A 64 10.80 -5.56 3.78
C LEU A 64 10.57 -6.00 2.33
N SER A 65 9.34 -6.38 1.97
CA SER A 65 9.04 -6.83 0.63
C SER A 65 9.27 -5.69 -0.36
N MET A 66 10.25 -5.86 -1.24
CA MET A 66 10.49 -4.93 -2.34
C MET A 66 9.27 -4.75 -3.23
N LEU A 67 8.37 -5.72 -3.27
CA LEU A 67 7.09 -5.62 -3.98
C LEU A 67 6.25 -4.43 -3.48
N ASN A 68 6.24 -4.16 -2.17
CA ASN A 68 5.56 -3.00 -1.62
C ASN A 68 6.27 -1.69 -1.94
N HIS A 69 7.58 -1.73 -2.18
CA HIS A 69 8.37 -0.55 -2.52
C HIS A 69 8.37 -0.21 -4.01
N LEU A 70 8.06 -1.18 -4.89
CA LEU A 70 7.94 -0.94 -6.34
C LEU A 70 6.94 0.16 -6.70
N ARG A 71 5.91 0.37 -5.87
CA ARG A 71 4.93 1.45 -6.08
C ARG A 71 5.55 2.85 -6.11
N PHE A 72 6.76 3.04 -5.56
CA PHE A 72 7.48 4.31 -5.61
C PHE A 72 8.34 4.47 -6.86
N TYR A 73 8.35 3.47 -7.75
CA TYR A 73 9.13 3.45 -8.98
C TYR A 73 8.26 3.32 -10.23
N LEU A 74 6.97 3.68 -10.13
CA LEU A 74 6.04 3.57 -11.25
C LEU A 74 6.52 4.32 -12.50
N PRO A 75 7.07 5.55 -12.42
CA PRO A 75 7.63 6.23 -13.59
C PRO A 75 8.83 5.50 -14.21
N GLU A 76 9.67 4.85 -13.42
CA GLU A 76 10.84 4.10 -13.87
C GLU A 76 10.45 2.76 -14.49
N MET A 77 9.43 2.10 -13.95
CA MET A 77 8.85 0.88 -14.50
C MET A 77 8.13 1.14 -15.83
N TYR A 78 7.45 2.28 -15.94
CA TYR A 78 6.61 2.64 -17.07
C TYR A 78 6.89 4.06 -17.59
N PRO A 79 8.07 4.29 -18.20
CA PRO A 79 8.54 5.63 -18.58
C PRO A 79 7.68 6.33 -19.64
N ASN A 80 6.93 5.56 -20.43
CA ASN A 80 6.07 6.08 -21.51
C ASN A 80 4.61 6.28 -21.08
N LEU A 81 4.24 5.90 -19.84
CA LEU A 81 2.88 6.11 -19.35
C LEU A 81 2.78 7.49 -18.67
N HIS A 82 1.61 8.10 -18.81
CA HIS A 82 1.28 9.40 -18.22
C HIS A 82 0.46 9.28 -16.93
N LYS A 83 -0.30 8.19 -16.78
CA LYS A 83 -1.21 7.98 -15.66
C LYS A 83 -1.30 6.49 -15.34
N ILE A 84 -1.47 6.13 -14.07
CA ILE A 84 -1.69 4.76 -13.60
C ILE A 84 -2.79 4.74 -12.55
N LEU A 85 -3.79 3.89 -12.76
CA LEU A 85 -4.69 3.46 -11.68
C LEU A 85 -4.06 2.24 -11.00
N PHE A 86 -3.57 2.44 -9.78
CA PHE A 86 -2.97 1.40 -8.96
C PHE A 86 -4.05 0.70 -8.14
N LEU A 87 -4.01 -0.64 -8.12
CA LEU A 87 -4.87 -1.49 -7.29
C LEU A 87 -3.99 -2.52 -6.57
N ASP A 88 -4.15 -2.68 -5.26
CA ASP A 88 -3.51 -3.79 -4.53
C ASP A 88 -4.21 -5.13 -4.90
N ASP A 89 -3.51 -6.24 -4.68
CA ASP A 89 -3.92 -7.61 -5.02
C ASP A 89 -5.10 -8.14 -4.18
N ASP A 90 -5.41 -7.48 -3.07
CA ASP A 90 -6.45 -7.80 -2.11
C ASP A 90 -7.68 -6.85 -2.22
N THR A 91 -7.91 -6.32 -3.42
CA THR A 91 -9.04 -5.44 -3.75
C THR A 91 -10.12 -6.13 -4.58
N VAL A 92 -11.33 -5.59 -4.52
CA VAL A 92 -12.45 -5.98 -5.36
C VAL A 92 -13.04 -4.72 -5.99
N VAL A 93 -13.07 -4.71 -7.32
CA VAL A 93 -13.76 -3.67 -8.10
C VAL A 93 -15.23 -4.03 -8.24
N GLN A 94 -16.11 -3.16 -7.76
CA GLN A 94 -17.57 -3.35 -7.76
C GLN A 94 -18.28 -2.49 -8.80
N LYS A 95 -17.62 -1.42 -9.29
CA LYS A 95 -18.19 -0.44 -10.22
C LYS A 95 -17.19 -0.08 -11.31
N ASP A 96 -17.69 0.49 -12.39
CA ASP A 96 -16.85 1.02 -13.46
C ASP A 96 -15.89 2.11 -12.95
N LEU A 97 -14.61 1.99 -13.30
CA LEU A 97 -13.55 2.91 -12.86
C LEU A 97 -13.14 3.91 -13.95
N THR A 98 -13.82 3.92 -15.10
CA THR A 98 -13.47 4.78 -16.24
C THR A 98 -13.45 6.26 -15.85
N ALA A 99 -14.39 6.67 -14.99
CA ALA A 99 -14.46 8.06 -14.51
C ALA A 99 -13.25 8.48 -13.64
N LEU A 100 -12.54 7.55 -12.98
CA LEU A 100 -11.26 7.87 -12.32
C LEU A 100 -10.21 8.26 -13.35
N TRP A 101 -10.17 7.58 -14.50
CA TRP A 101 -9.17 7.82 -15.56
C TRP A 101 -9.22 9.26 -16.09
N SER A 102 -10.44 9.76 -16.32
CA SER A 102 -10.72 11.11 -16.81
C SER A 102 -10.75 12.18 -15.71
N MET A 103 -10.51 11.82 -14.44
CA MET A 103 -10.55 12.78 -13.34
C MET A 103 -9.44 13.83 -13.47
N ASP A 104 -9.80 15.08 -13.19
CA ASP A 104 -8.83 16.17 -13.00
C ASP A 104 -8.07 15.95 -11.69
N MET A 105 -6.75 15.88 -11.77
CA MET A 105 -5.86 15.67 -10.64
C MET A 105 -5.49 16.96 -9.91
N ASP A 106 -5.95 18.13 -10.37
CA ASP A 106 -5.61 19.46 -9.81
C ASP A 106 -4.09 19.70 -9.74
N GLY A 107 -3.35 19.16 -10.71
CA GLY A 107 -1.87 19.16 -10.72
C GLY A 107 -1.23 18.34 -9.58
N LYS A 108 -2.00 17.49 -8.89
CA LYS A 108 -1.50 16.58 -7.85
C LYS A 108 -0.99 15.28 -8.45
N VAL A 109 -0.05 14.65 -7.75
CA VAL A 109 0.61 13.41 -8.17
C VAL A 109 -0.23 12.20 -7.81
N ASN A 110 -0.81 12.19 -6.61
CA ASN A 110 -1.56 11.05 -6.07
C ASN A 110 -3.02 11.42 -5.83
N GLY A 111 -3.95 10.60 -6.28
CA GLY A 111 -5.37 10.68 -5.97
C GLY A 111 -5.71 9.53 -5.04
N ALA A 112 -6.08 9.83 -3.80
CA ALA A 112 -6.38 8.82 -2.79
C ALA A 112 -7.59 9.21 -1.93
N VAL A 113 -8.30 8.22 -1.43
CA VAL A 113 -9.31 8.42 -0.40
C VAL A 113 -8.63 8.54 0.96
N ASP A 114 -9.05 9.53 1.75
CA ASP A 114 -8.54 9.70 3.10
C ASP A 114 -9.09 8.64 4.08
N THR A 115 -8.33 8.35 5.12
CA THR A 115 -8.67 7.29 6.09
C THR A 115 -9.09 7.83 7.44
N CYS A 116 -9.27 9.14 7.57
CA CYS A 116 -9.47 9.73 8.89
C CYS A 116 -10.86 9.50 9.44
N PHE A 117 -10.87 9.23 10.74
CA PHE A 117 -12.07 9.14 11.55
C PHE A 117 -11.83 9.83 12.88
N GLY A 118 -12.46 10.98 13.12
CA GLY A 118 -12.22 11.78 14.33
C GLY A 118 -10.74 12.15 14.49
N SER A 119 -10.10 11.73 15.60
CA SER A 119 -8.68 11.93 15.86
C SER A 119 -7.76 10.84 15.30
N PHE A 120 -8.30 9.78 14.71
CA PHE A 120 -7.54 8.64 14.21
C PHE A 120 -7.07 8.82 12.77
N HIS A 121 -6.02 8.08 12.42
CA HIS A 121 -5.37 8.06 11.10
C HIS A 121 -4.85 9.45 10.69
N ARG A 122 -4.29 10.16 11.65
CA ARG A 122 -3.59 11.42 11.42
C ARG A 122 -2.11 11.15 11.19
N TYR A 123 -1.40 12.11 10.60
CA TYR A 123 0.05 11.99 10.38
C TYR A 123 0.80 11.69 11.70
N ALA A 124 0.30 12.21 12.84
CA ALA A 124 0.86 11.91 14.15
C ALA A 124 0.81 10.43 14.56
N ASP A 125 -0.08 9.63 13.98
CA ASP A 125 -0.16 8.18 14.23
C ASP A 125 0.92 7.40 13.45
N TYR A 126 1.52 8.02 12.44
CA TYR A 126 2.44 7.37 11.50
C TYR A 126 3.87 7.90 11.58
N LEU A 127 4.06 9.15 12.00
CA LEU A 127 5.35 9.85 12.02
C LEU A 127 5.72 10.30 13.43
N ASN A 128 7.01 10.32 13.73
CA ASN A 128 7.54 10.78 15.01
C ASN A 128 7.65 12.31 15.08
N PHE A 129 6.60 12.98 15.57
CA PHE A 129 6.56 14.44 15.72
C PHE A 129 7.45 15.01 16.84
N SER A 130 8.09 14.16 17.65
CA SER A 130 9.16 14.60 18.55
C SER A 130 10.46 14.88 17.78
N HIS A 131 10.61 14.31 16.58
CA HIS A 131 11.78 14.55 15.73
C HIS A 131 11.68 15.91 15.03
N PRO A 132 12.71 16.79 15.11
CA PRO A 132 12.67 18.13 14.52
C PRO A 132 12.33 18.15 13.02
N LEU A 133 12.95 17.27 12.23
CA LEU A 133 12.70 17.17 10.78
C LEU A 133 11.23 16.90 10.43
N ILE A 134 10.54 16.05 11.21
CA ILE A 134 9.12 15.76 10.99
C ILE A 134 8.28 16.96 11.40
N LYS A 135 8.55 17.51 12.59
CA LYS A 135 7.79 18.62 13.16
C LYS A 135 7.83 19.88 12.30
N GLU A 136 8.96 20.14 11.65
CA GLU A 136 9.14 21.32 10.80
C GLU A 136 8.41 21.19 9.45
N LYS A 137 8.39 19.99 8.87
CA LYS A 137 7.91 19.78 7.49
C LYS A 137 6.44 19.32 7.39
N PHE A 138 5.89 18.73 8.44
CA PHE A 138 4.55 18.12 8.39
C PHE A 138 3.60 18.68 9.44
N ASN A 139 2.31 18.59 9.16
CA ASN A 139 1.26 18.92 10.12
C ASN A 139 0.78 17.63 10.83
N PRO A 140 0.86 17.54 12.18
CA PRO A 140 0.43 16.34 12.91
C PRO A 140 -1.05 16.04 12.76
N ARG A 141 -1.87 17.06 12.45
CA ARG A 141 -3.31 16.95 12.23
C ARG A 141 -3.69 16.69 10.77
N ALA A 142 -2.71 16.63 9.85
CA ALA A 142 -2.98 16.26 8.48
C ALA A 142 -3.61 14.86 8.42
N CYS A 143 -4.55 14.70 7.51
CA CYS A 143 -5.26 13.45 7.34
C CYS A 143 -4.44 12.47 6.52
N ALA A 144 -4.27 11.25 7.00
CA ALA A 144 -3.65 10.19 6.21
C ALA A 144 -4.62 9.67 5.14
N TRP A 145 -4.04 9.03 4.15
CA TRP A 145 -4.72 8.23 3.13
C TRP A 145 -4.09 6.83 3.14
N ALA A 146 -4.58 5.92 2.31
CA ALA A 146 -3.99 4.58 2.20
C ALA A 146 -3.63 4.24 0.76
N PHE A 147 -2.63 3.38 0.62
CA PHE A 147 -2.45 2.68 -0.64
C PHE A 147 -3.52 1.58 -0.79
N GLY A 148 -3.79 1.22 -2.03
CA GLY A 148 -4.65 0.08 -2.37
C GLY A 148 -5.62 0.39 -3.48
N MET A 149 -6.06 1.63 -3.58
CA MET A 149 -6.55 2.20 -4.81
C MET A 149 -6.08 3.65 -4.88
N ASN A 150 -5.25 3.94 -5.89
CA ASN A 150 -4.67 5.25 -6.07
C ASN A 150 -4.65 5.60 -7.54
N MET A 151 -4.94 6.86 -7.85
CA MET A 151 -4.67 7.41 -9.17
C MET A 151 -3.34 8.14 -9.15
N PHE A 152 -2.38 7.73 -9.96
CA PHE A 152 -1.09 8.40 -10.07
C PHE A 152 -0.94 9.12 -11.41
N ASP A 153 -0.67 10.42 -11.35
CA ASP A 153 -0.21 11.21 -12.49
C ASP A 153 1.31 11.11 -12.57
N LEU A 154 1.81 10.40 -13.58
CA LEU A 154 3.24 10.11 -13.73
C LEU A 154 4.01 11.31 -14.31
N ASP A 155 3.35 12.21 -15.02
CA ASP A 155 4.01 13.42 -15.51
C ASP A 155 4.26 14.39 -14.36
N ALA A 156 3.25 14.62 -13.52
CA ALA A 156 3.41 15.37 -12.28
C ALA A 156 4.43 14.70 -11.35
N TRP A 157 4.42 13.36 -11.24
CA TRP A 157 5.39 12.61 -10.44
C TRP A 157 6.84 12.91 -10.87
N ARG A 158 7.12 12.85 -12.17
CA ARG A 158 8.45 13.14 -12.72
C ARG A 158 8.83 14.60 -12.51
N GLN A 159 7.89 15.53 -12.69
CA GLN A 159 8.12 16.96 -12.49
C GLN A 159 8.47 17.28 -11.02
N GLU A 160 7.73 16.70 -10.08
CA GLU A 160 7.92 16.89 -8.63
C GLU A 160 9.02 16.01 -8.05
N LYS A 161 9.63 15.13 -8.86
CA LYS A 161 10.72 14.22 -8.47
C LYS A 161 10.35 13.36 -7.26
N CYS A 162 9.14 12.78 -7.27
CA CYS A 162 8.63 12.07 -6.10
C CYS A 162 9.43 10.78 -5.79
N THR A 163 10.05 10.13 -6.77
CA THR A 163 10.94 8.98 -6.51
C THR A 163 12.16 9.41 -5.70
N GLU A 164 12.73 10.56 -6.03
CA GLU A 164 13.88 11.15 -5.33
C GLU A 164 13.49 11.65 -3.93
N GLN A 165 12.29 12.22 -3.76
CA GLN A 165 11.75 12.54 -2.43
C GLN A 165 11.59 11.28 -1.58
N TYR A 166 11.07 10.20 -2.17
CA TYR A 166 10.98 8.91 -1.52
C TYR A 166 12.36 8.38 -1.10
N HIS A 167 13.38 8.50 -1.96
CA HIS A 167 14.75 8.12 -1.61
C HIS A 167 15.30 8.95 -0.45
N TYR A 168 15.18 10.27 -0.52
CA TYR A 168 15.62 11.20 0.52
C TYR A 168 15.04 10.83 1.89
N TRP A 169 13.73 10.58 1.97
CA TRP A 169 13.09 10.20 3.22
C TRP A 169 13.52 8.83 3.72
N GLN A 170 13.70 7.85 2.83
CA GLN A 170 14.18 6.53 3.24
C GLN A 170 15.60 6.56 3.78
N GLU A 171 16.49 7.34 3.17
CA GLU A 171 17.86 7.51 3.65
C GLU A 171 17.89 8.18 5.02
N LEU A 172 17.10 9.24 5.23
CA LEU A 172 17.00 9.89 6.54
C LEU A 172 16.37 9.02 7.62
N ASN A 173 15.57 8.02 7.25
CA ASN A 173 14.94 7.10 8.19
C ASN A 173 15.67 5.74 8.28
N GLU A 174 16.96 5.67 7.93
CA GLU A 174 17.75 4.44 8.04
C GLU A 174 17.75 3.87 9.46
N ASP A 175 17.78 4.74 10.48
CA ASP A 175 17.74 4.38 11.90
C ASP A 175 16.32 4.20 12.47
N ARG A 176 15.29 4.41 11.65
CA ARG A 176 13.85 4.30 11.99
C ARG A 176 13.37 5.29 13.04
N THR A 177 14.06 6.41 13.20
CA THR A 177 13.67 7.45 14.16
C THR A 177 12.54 8.34 13.67
N LEU A 178 12.35 8.49 12.35
CA LEU A 178 11.28 9.31 11.76
C LEU A 178 9.94 8.55 11.70
N TRP A 179 9.98 7.26 11.38
CA TRP A 179 8.87 6.32 11.53
C TRP A 179 9.39 4.89 11.65
N GLN A 180 8.60 4.00 12.27
CA GLN A 180 9.05 2.66 12.62
C GLN A 180 9.06 1.69 11.42
N LEU A 181 7.91 1.50 10.77
CA LEU A 181 7.71 0.43 9.79
C LEU A 181 6.64 0.77 8.74
N GLY A 182 6.68 0.02 7.63
CA GLY A 182 5.69 0.06 6.56
C GLY A 182 5.98 1.10 5.50
N THR A 183 5.32 0.94 4.36
CA THR A 183 5.42 1.85 3.21
C THR A 183 4.46 3.01 3.29
N LEU A 184 3.41 2.92 4.11
CA LEU A 184 2.43 4.00 4.24
C LEU A 184 3.07 5.30 4.77
N PRO A 185 3.82 5.32 5.90
CA PRO A 185 4.49 6.55 6.34
C PRO A 185 5.41 7.13 5.26
N ALA A 186 6.14 6.28 4.52
CA ALA A 186 6.97 6.71 3.39
C ALA A 186 6.13 7.36 2.27
N GLY A 187 4.95 6.82 1.97
CA GLY A 187 3.98 7.43 1.05
C GLY A 187 3.49 8.80 1.53
N LEU A 188 3.10 8.90 2.80
CA LEU A 188 2.62 10.15 3.39
C LEU A 188 3.65 11.27 3.32
N VAL A 189 4.92 10.99 3.62
CA VAL A 189 6.00 12.00 3.53
C VAL A 189 6.39 12.32 2.09
N THR A 190 6.35 11.34 1.19
CA THR A 190 6.69 11.52 -0.24
C THR A 190 5.66 12.38 -0.96
N PHE A 191 4.37 12.11 -0.73
CA PHE A 191 3.28 12.79 -1.42
C PHE A 191 2.59 13.88 -0.58
N TYR A 192 3.30 14.40 0.42
CA TYR A 192 2.78 15.46 1.26
C TYR A 192 2.50 16.71 0.43
N SER A 193 1.27 17.24 0.53
CA SER A 193 0.78 18.37 -0.29
C SER A 193 0.64 18.10 -1.80
N SER A 194 1.05 16.93 -2.31
CA SER A 194 0.87 16.48 -3.70
C SER A 194 -0.19 15.38 -3.84
N THR A 195 -1.05 15.21 -2.84
CA THR A 195 -2.19 14.29 -2.86
C THR A 195 -3.52 15.04 -3.03
N LYS A 196 -4.33 14.65 -4.00
CA LYS A 196 -5.75 15.02 -4.16
C LYS A 196 -6.63 14.03 -3.38
N LEU A 197 -7.55 14.57 -2.58
CA LEU A 197 -8.54 13.75 -1.89
C LEU A 197 -9.65 13.33 -2.84
N LEU A 198 -9.92 12.03 -2.88
CA LEU A 198 -11.01 11.45 -3.64
C LEU A 198 -12.24 11.27 -2.74
N ASP A 199 -13.42 11.28 -3.36
CA ASP A 199 -14.66 10.95 -2.68
C ASP A 199 -14.61 9.54 -2.08
N LYS A 200 -15.18 9.37 -0.87
CA LYS A 200 -15.14 8.10 -0.14
C LYS A 200 -15.85 6.96 -0.86
N SER A 201 -16.73 7.25 -1.81
CA SER A 201 -17.34 6.23 -2.68
C SER A 201 -16.36 5.60 -3.67
N TRP A 202 -15.13 6.10 -3.81
CA TRP A 202 -14.14 5.46 -4.68
C TRP A 202 -13.45 4.26 -4.02
N HIS A 203 -13.13 4.35 -2.74
CA HIS A 203 -12.34 3.34 -2.03
C HIS A 203 -12.80 3.18 -0.59
N VAL A 204 -13.18 1.96 -0.22
CA VAL A 204 -13.41 1.58 1.18
C VAL A 204 -12.43 0.49 1.56
N LEU A 205 -11.59 0.76 2.54
CA LEU A 205 -10.56 -0.16 3.03
C LEU A 205 -10.84 -0.63 4.46
N GLY A 206 -10.09 -1.62 4.90
CA GLY A 206 -10.11 -2.14 6.27
C GLY A 206 -10.98 -3.36 6.44
N LEU A 207 -11.49 -3.99 5.36
CA LEU A 207 -12.30 -5.20 5.47
C LEU A 207 -11.53 -6.39 6.08
N GLY A 208 -10.20 -6.32 6.15
CA GLY A 208 -9.35 -7.31 6.83
C GLY A 208 -8.99 -6.97 8.29
N ILE A 209 -9.52 -5.89 8.88
CA ILE A 209 -9.22 -5.48 10.27
C ILE A 209 -10.39 -4.83 11.03
N ASN A 210 -11.33 -4.18 10.34
CA ASN A 210 -12.41 -3.42 10.95
C ASN A 210 -13.76 -4.12 10.70
N PRO A 211 -14.36 -4.78 11.71
CA PRO A 211 -15.63 -5.49 11.54
C PRO A 211 -16.85 -4.55 11.45
N SER A 212 -16.66 -3.25 11.65
CA SER A 212 -17.72 -2.25 11.81
C SER A 212 -17.89 -1.35 10.59
N ILE A 213 -17.31 -1.69 9.44
CA ILE A 213 -17.53 -0.94 8.19
C ILE A 213 -18.97 -1.17 7.76
N SER A 214 -19.70 -0.07 7.53
CA SER A 214 -21.10 -0.09 7.14
C SER A 214 -21.31 -0.79 5.80
N ILE A 215 -22.37 -1.60 5.71
CA ILE A 215 -22.80 -2.22 4.46
C ILE A 215 -23.15 -1.16 3.41
N ASP A 216 -23.69 -0.02 3.83
CA ASP A 216 -24.02 1.08 2.92
C ASP A 216 -22.76 1.69 2.29
N ASP A 217 -21.69 1.85 3.07
CA ASP A 217 -20.42 2.36 2.55
C ASP A 217 -19.78 1.34 1.59
N ILE A 218 -19.83 0.06 1.94
CA ILE A 218 -19.37 -1.04 1.08
C ILE A 218 -20.13 -1.05 -0.25
N ASN A 219 -21.46 -0.93 -0.24
CA ASN A 219 -22.29 -0.92 -1.45
C ASN A 219 -22.09 0.35 -2.30
N LYS A 220 -21.79 1.48 -1.66
CA LYS A 220 -21.50 2.75 -2.35
C LYS A 220 -20.10 2.76 -2.96
N ALA A 221 -19.14 2.03 -2.38
CA ALA A 221 -17.77 1.99 -2.84
C ALA A 221 -17.59 1.37 -4.25
N ALA A 222 -16.79 2.01 -5.09
CA ALA A 222 -16.36 1.48 -6.37
C ALA A 222 -15.31 0.38 -6.20
N VAL A 223 -14.37 0.57 -5.26
CA VAL A 223 -13.37 -0.43 -4.87
C VAL A 223 -13.47 -0.69 -3.37
N ILE A 224 -13.56 -1.97 -2.99
CA ILE A 224 -13.43 -2.41 -1.60
C ILE A 224 -12.11 -3.13 -1.41
N HIS A 225 -11.50 -2.97 -0.25
CA HIS A 225 -10.15 -3.42 0.00
C HIS A 225 -10.07 -4.21 1.30
N PHE A 226 -9.67 -5.47 1.19
CA PHE A 226 -9.41 -6.38 2.31
C PHE A 226 -8.06 -6.10 2.96
N SER A 227 -7.74 -4.81 3.15
CA SER A 227 -6.51 -4.38 3.79
C SER A 227 -6.44 -4.87 5.23
N GLY A 228 -5.23 -5.26 5.64
CA GLY A 228 -4.98 -5.87 6.95
C GLY A 228 -4.78 -7.39 6.89
N ASP A 229 -4.84 -8.04 8.04
CA ASP A 229 -4.35 -9.42 8.21
C ASP A 229 -5.45 -10.49 8.03
N MET A 230 -6.73 -10.16 8.25
CA MET A 230 -7.86 -11.11 8.16
C MET A 230 -8.36 -11.25 6.70
N LYS A 231 -7.50 -11.77 5.83
CA LYS A 231 -7.77 -11.93 4.39
C LYS A 231 -8.92 -12.90 4.12
N PRO A 232 -9.77 -12.66 3.09
CA PRO A 232 -10.99 -13.44 2.84
C PRO A 232 -10.73 -14.92 2.52
N TRP A 233 -9.52 -15.25 2.05
CA TRP A 233 -9.06 -16.62 1.77
C TRP A 233 -8.39 -17.31 2.97
N LEU A 234 -8.39 -16.71 4.16
CA LEU A 234 -7.84 -17.30 5.38
C LEU A 234 -8.98 -17.69 6.34
N ASP A 235 -8.72 -18.69 7.20
CA ASP A 235 -9.69 -19.12 8.21
C ASP A 235 -10.07 -18.01 9.18
N ILE A 236 -9.13 -17.12 9.47
CA ILE A 236 -9.30 -15.96 10.34
C ILE A 236 -10.08 -14.81 9.68
N ALA A 237 -10.58 -14.94 8.45
CA ALA A 237 -11.30 -13.84 7.82
C ALA A 237 -12.62 -13.51 8.54
N MET A 238 -13.04 -12.26 8.43
CA MET A 238 -14.34 -11.81 8.89
C MET A 238 -15.46 -12.42 8.04
N ASN A 239 -16.20 -13.36 8.63
CA ASN A 239 -17.22 -14.14 7.91
C ASN A 239 -18.25 -13.26 7.17
N HIS A 240 -18.65 -12.13 7.76
CA HIS A 240 -19.62 -11.23 7.13
C HIS A 240 -19.08 -10.51 5.88
N TYR A 241 -17.76 -10.41 5.68
CA TYR A 241 -17.17 -9.84 4.47
C TYR A 241 -16.71 -10.87 3.44
N LYS A 242 -16.55 -12.16 3.81
CA LYS A 242 -16.04 -13.22 2.91
C LYS A 242 -16.78 -13.28 1.57
N HIS A 243 -18.10 -13.19 1.60
CA HIS A 243 -18.96 -13.28 0.42
C HIS A 243 -18.67 -12.22 -0.66
N LEU A 244 -18.09 -11.09 -0.28
CA LEU A 244 -17.72 -10.01 -1.21
C LEU A 244 -16.54 -10.42 -2.11
N TRP A 245 -15.67 -11.32 -1.63
CA TRP A 245 -14.55 -11.90 -2.39
C TRP A 245 -14.94 -13.19 -3.09
N THR A 246 -15.55 -14.13 -2.36
CA THR A 246 -15.77 -15.51 -2.86
C THR A 246 -16.66 -15.58 -4.09
N LYS A 247 -17.54 -14.59 -4.32
CA LYS A 247 -18.33 -14.49 -5.55
C LYS A 247 -17.52 -14.34 -6.84
N TYR A 248 -16.24 -13.96 -6.75
CA TYR A 248 -15.32 -13.83 -7.89
C TYR A 248 -14.30 -14.97 -7.98
N VAL A 249 -14.30 -15.89 -7.02
CA VAL A 249 -13.37 -17.02 -7.02
C VAL A 249 -13.83 -18.04 -8.06
N ASP A 250 -12.93 -18.39 -8.98
CA ASP A 250 -13.17 -19.40 -10.00
C ASP A 250 -12.98 -20.80 -9.38
N ASN A 251 -14.06 -21.36 -8.84
CA ASN A 251 -14.04 -22.69 -8.19
C ASN A 251 -13.80 -23.84 -9.19
N GLU A 252 -13.83 -23.58 -10.50
CA GLU A 252 -13.46 -24.57 -11.52
C GLU A 252 -11.95 -24.59 -11.78
N MET A 253 -11.21 -23.59 -11.28
CA MET A 253 -9.76 -23.52 -11.47
C MET A 253 -9.04 -24.57 -10.62
N GLU A 254 -8.25 -25.42 -11.27
CA GLU A 254 -7.50 -26.52 -10.63
C GLU A 254 -6.70 -26.05 -9.39
N PHE A 255 -5.96 -24.95 -9.52
CA PHE A 255 -5.18 -24.39 -8.40
C PHE A 255 -6.06 -23.93 -7.22
N VAL A 256 -7.26 -23.43 -7.50
CA VAL A 256 -8.21 -23.00 -6.46
C VAL A 256 -8.75 -24.22 -5.72
N GLN A 257 -9.09 -25.29 -6.44
CA GLN A 257 -9.58 -26.54 -5.84
C GLN A 257 -8.54 -27.22 -4.94
N MET A 258 -7.25 -27.04 -5.22
CA MET A 258 -6.16 -27.53 -4.36
C MET A 258 -6.00 -26.72 -3.07
N CYS A 259 -6.51 -25.48 -3.02
CA CYS A 259 -6.51 -24.68 -1.82
C CYS A 259 -7.73 -25.05 -0.96
N ASN A 260 -7.53 -25.16 0.36
CA ASN A 260 -8.60 -25.44 1.31
C ASN A 260 -9.48 -24.21 1.55
N PHE A 261 -10.12 -23.70 0.50
CA PHE A 261 -11.21 -22.75 0.63
C PHE A 261 -12.36 -23.53 1.28
N GLY A 262 -12.60 -23.33 2.58
CA GLY A 262 -13.71 -23.96 3.29
C GLY A 262 -15.06 -23.52 2.70
N MET A 263 -15.43 -24.14 1.57
CA MET A 263 -16.71 -24.01 0.87
C MET A 263 -17.81 -24.69 1.67
#